data_AF-H2D2V9-F1
#
_entry.id   AF-H2D2V9-F1
#
_cell.length_a   1.000
_cell.length_b   1.000
_cell.length_c   1.000
_cell.angle_alpha   90.00
_cell.angle_beta   90.00
_cell.angle_gamma   90.00
#
_symmetry.space_group_name_H-M   'P 1'
#
loop_
_entity.id
_entity.type
_entity.pdbx_description
1 polymer ?
#
loop_
_entity_poly.entity_id
_entity_poly.type
_entity_poly.pdbx_seq_one_letter_code
_entity_poly.pdbx_strand_id
1 'polypeptide(L)'
;TDDQVTIDCAQAIKKYYVGITCATITPDYNNVHEFIFIQMWKIPHGSILNILGSSVFTKAIIFKNFLRLVPGWHNSIIFGRHAHFHQYKPSYFVVP
;
A
#
# COMPACT_ATOMS: atom_id res chain seq x y z
N THR A 1 2.44 19.57 -0.51
CA THR A 1 3.34 19.30 0.64
C THR A 1 4.56 18.51 0.22
N ASP A 2 4.83 18.37 -1.09
CA ASP A 2 5.93 17.57 -1.61
C ASP A 2 6.06 16.17 -1.00
N ASP A 3 4.90 15.53 -0.80
CA ASP A 3 4.73 14.21 -0.14
C ASP A 3 5.23 14.12 1.32
N GLN A 4 5.62 15.26 1.94
CA GLN A 4 6.05 15.31 3.34
C GLN A 4 4.97 14.79 4.30
N VAL A 5 3.69 15.04 3.97
CA VAL A 5 2.54 14.56 4.76
C VAL A 5 2.53 13.03 4.92
N THR A 6 3.01 12.29 3.92
CA THR A 6 3.11 10.83 3.98
C THR A 6 4.17 10.38 4.98
N ILE A 7 5.29 11.09 5.06
CA ILE A 7 6.38 10.83 6.02
C ILE A 7 5.90 11.17 7.43
N ASP A 8 5.27 12.34 7.61
CA ASP A 8 4.77 12.81 8.89
C ASP A 8 3.72 11.85 9.45
N CYS A 9 2.81 11.35 8.60
CA CYS A 9 1.85 10.30 8.94
C CYS A 9 2.55 9.03 9.46
N ALA A 10 3.59 8.56 8.76
CA ALA A 10 4.32 7.36 9.20
C ALA A 10 5.01 7.57 10.56
N GLN A 11 5.57 8.75 10.80
CA GLN A 11 6.18 9.10 12.09
C GLN A 11 5.14 9.21 13.22
N ALA A 12 3.96 9.77 12.93
CA ALA A 12 2.86 9.82 13.88
C ALA A 12 2.37 8.41 14.25
N ILE A 13 2.25 7.50 13.28
CA ILE A 13 1.90 6.11 13.54
C ILE A 13 2.98 5.43 14.39
N LYS A 14 4.27 5.69 14.17
CA LYS A 14 5.33 5.19 15.07
C LYS A 14 5.17 5.70 16.51
N LYS A 15 4.81 6.96 16.67
CA LYS A 15 4.64 7.59 17.99
C LYS A 15 3.41 7.09 18.74
N TYR A 16 2.30 6.88 18.04
CA TYR A 16 1.00 6.54 18.63
C TYR A 16 0.54 5.09 18.39
N TYR A 17 1.38 4.29 17.73
CA TYR A 17 1.25 2.85 17.43
C TYR A 17 0.12 2.44 16.48
N VAL A 18 -0.97 3.19 16.41
CA VAL A 18 -2.15 2.85 15.61
C VAL A 18 -2.38 3.89 14.53
N GLY A 19 -2.64 3.42 13.31
CA GLY A 19 -3.01 4.24 12.17
C GLY A 19 -4.15 3.59 11.39
N ILE A 20 -5.09 4.41 10.91
CA ILE A 20 -6.14 3.99 9.98
C ILE A 20 -5.95 4.80 8.70
N THR A 21 -5.80 4.12 7.58
CA THR A 21 -5.51 4.74 6.28
C THR A 21 -6.67 4.52 5.31
N CYS A 22 -7.03 5.55 4.56
CA CYS A 22 -7.87 5.41 3.39
C CYS A 22 -7.06 4.91 2.18
N ALA A 23 -7.77 4.40 1.16
CA ALA A 23 -7.13 4.07 -0.11
C ALA A 23 -6.67 5.37 -0.81
N THR A 24 -5.45 5.35 -1.35
CA THR A 24 -4.82 6.52 -2.00
C THR A 24 -4.51 6.22 -3.46
N ILE A 25 -4.58 7.25 -4.30
CA ILE A 25 -4.17 7.17 -5.71
C ILE A 25 -2.65 6.96 -5.77
N THR A 26 -2.23 6.03 -6.63
CA THR A 26 -0.82 5.93 -7.06
C THR A 26 -0.75 6.55 -8.44
N PRO A 27 -0.09 7.71 -8.60
CA PRO A 27 -0.17 8.45 -9.85
C PRO A 27 0.53 7.68 -10.97
N ASP A 28 -0.18 7.51 -12.09
CA ASP A 28 0.40 7.16 -13.39
C ASP A 28 0.53 8.40 -14.29
N TYR A 29 1.02 8.21 -15.53
CA TYR A 29 1.15 9.31 -16.49
C TYR A 29 -0.18 10.05 -16.73
N ASN A 30 -1.30 9.32 -16.80
CA ASN A 30 -2.61 9.94 -17.02
C ASN A 30 -3.01 10.78 -15.82
N ASN A 31 -2.80 10.29 -14.60
CA ASN A 31 -3.09 11.03 -13.37
C ASN A 31 -2.19 12.26 -13.21
N VAL A 32 -0.93 12.20 -13.64
CA VAL A 32 -0.04 13.37 -13.63
C VAL A 32 -0.60 14.49 -14.49
N HIS A 33 -1.15 14.16 -15.66
CA HIS A 33 -1.81 15.14 -16.53
C HIS A 33 -3.18 15.59 -16.01
N GLU A 34 -3.98 14.66 -15.49
CA GLU A 34 -5.33 14.92 -14.97
C GLU A 34 -5.31 15.82 -13.73
N PHE A 35 -4.42 15.54 -12.78
CA PHE A 35 -4.31 16.26 -11.51
C PHE A 35 -3.20 17.30 -11.48
N ILE A 36 -2.49 17.49 -12.61
CA ILE A 36 -1.40 18.45 -12.78
C ILE A 36 -0.35 18.28 -11.66
N PHE A 37 0.07 17.03 -11.44
CA PHE A 37 1.10 16.75 -10.44
C PHE A 37 2.45 17.30 -10.89
N ILE A 38 3.17 17.91 -9.94
CA ILE A 38 4.53 18.43 -10.17
C ILE A 38 5.48 17.29 -10.59
N GLN A 39 5.25 16.08 -10.09
CA GLN A 39 5.97 14.87 -10.46
C GLN A 39 5.15 13.61 -10.12
N MET A 40 5.61 12.47 -10.62
CA MET A 40 5.04 11.17 -10.28
C MET A 40 5.50 10.75 -8.88
N TRP A 41 4.65 10.96 -7.88
CA TRP A 41 4.93 10.63 -6.48
C TRP A 41 4.98 9.12 -6.24
N LYS A 42 5.76 8.71 -5.23
CA LYS A 42 5.80 7.32 -4.79
C LYS A 42 4.47 6.92 -4.15
N ILE A 43 4.16 5.62 -4.18
CA ILE A 43 2.95 5.09 -3.56
C ILE A 43 2.96 5.35 -2.03
N PRO A 44 1.98 6.10 -1.47
CA PRO A 44 2.00 6.48 -0.07
C PRO A 44 2.03 5.28 0.90
N HIS A 45 1.26 4.24 0.58
CA HIS A 45 1.22 3.01 1.37
C HIS A 45 2.59 2.32 1.46
N GLY A 46 3.32 2.27 0.34
CA GLY A 46 4.69 1.71 0.32
C GLY A 46 5.68 2.56 1.10
N SER A 47 5.56 3.89 1.03
CA SER A 47 6.38 4.82 1.81
C SER A 47 6.16 4.64 3.32
N ILE A 48 4.90 4.58 3.77
CA ILE A 48 4.54 4.37 5.18
C ILE A 48 5.07 3.02 5.67
N LEU A 49 4.82 1.93 4.94
CA LEU A 49 5.25 0.59 5.33
C LEU A 49 6.78 0.43 5.35
N ASN A 50 7.49 1.06 4.41
CA ASN A 50 8.95 1.07 4.42
C ASN A 50 9.50 1.80 5.65
N ILE A 51 8.85 2.88 6.08
CA ILE A 51 9.24 3.60 7.29
C ILE A 51 8.95 2.75 8.53
N LEU A 52 7.79 2.08 8.59
CA LEU A 52 7.39 1.24 9.73
C LEU A 52 8.13 -0.11 9.81
N GLY A 53 8.61 -0.65 8.68
CA GLY A 53 9.35 -1.93 8.63
C GLY A 53 8.50 -3.14 9.03
N SER A 54 7.27 -3.22 8.53
CA SER A 54 6.26 -4.17 9.03
C SER A 54 5.89 -5.28 8.02
N SER A 55 5.22 -6.33 8.52
CA SER A 55 4.53 -7.34 7.72
C SER A 55 3.05 -6.98 7.61
N VAL A 56 2.46 -7.17 6.43
CA VAL A 56 1.03 -6.95 6.19
C VAL A 56 0.31 -8.30 6.25
N PHE A 57 -0.75 -8.36 7.05
CA PHE A 57 -1.60 -9.55 7.13
C PHE A 57 -2.96 -9.25 6.52
N THR A 58 -3.32 -10.03 5.50
CA THR A 58 -4.62 -9.92 4.83
C THR A 58 -5.43 -11.17 5.10
N LYS A 59 -6.67 -10.99 5.55
CA LYS A 59 -7.64 -12.06 5.80
C LYS A 59 -8.93 -11.78 5.06
N ALA A 60 -9.48 -12.78 4.39
CA ALA A 60 -10.81 -12.68 3.79
C ALA A 60 -11.89 -12.63 4.89
N ILE A 61 -12.84 -11.70 4.73
CA ILE A 61 -14.07 -11.67 5.55
C ILE A 61 -15.09 -12.60 4.89
N ILE A 62 -15.53 -13.63 5.60
CA ILE A 62 -16.40 -14.68 5.05
C ILE A 62 -17.86 -14.40 5.40
N PHE A 63 -18.70 -14.33 4.38
CA PHE A 63 -20.16 -14.32 4.50
C PHE A 63 -20.71 -15.71 4.16
N LYS A 64 -21.66 -16.20 4.96
CA LYS A 64 -22.26 -17.54 4.76
C LYS A 64 -23.05 -17.65 3.47
N ASN A 65 -23.62 -16.55 2.99
CA ASN A 65 -24.59 -16.54 1.88
C ASN A 65 -23.96 -16.33 0.50
N PHE A 66 -22.63 -16.19 0.42
CA PHE A 66 -21.92 -15.98 -0.85
C PHE A 66 -21.14 -17.23 -1.25
N LEU A 67 -21.36 -17.69 -2.49
CA LEU A 67 -20.57 -18.75 -3.10
C LEU A 67 -19.15 -18.24 -3.36
N ARG A 68 -18.15 -19.05 -3.01
CA ARG A 68 -16.74 -18.73 -3.23
C ARG A 68 -16.27 -19.33 -4.54
N LEU A 69 -15.26 -18.67 -5.14
CA LEU A 69 -14.64 -19.12 -6.39
C LEU A 69 -14.03 -20.54 -6.26
N VAL A 70 -13.43 -20.84 -5.11
CA VAL A 70 -12.92 -22.19 -4.80
C VAL A 70 -13.86 -22.85 -3.79
N PRO A 71 -14.67 -23.86 -4.20
CA PRO A 71 -15.73 -24.42 -3.36
C PRO A 71 -15.25 -25.01 -2.02
N GLY A 72 -14.07 -25.63 -2.01
CA GLY A 72 -13.50 -26.30 -0.82
C GLY A 72 -12.92 -25.35 0.24
N TRP A 73 -12.86 -24.04 -0.02
CA TRP A 73 -12.28 -23.08 0.93
C TRP A 73 -13.29 -22.64 1.99
N HIS A 74 -13.57 -23.49 2.97
CA HIS A 74 -14.55 -23.19 4.02
C HIS A 74 -14.08 -22.14 5.04
N ASN A 75 -12.76 -22.07 5.27
CA ASN A 75 -12.15 -21.19 6.25
C ASN A 75 -11.34 -20.08 5.57
N SER A 76 -11.12 -18.97 6.28
CA SER A 76 -10.33 -17.85 5.79
C SER A 76 -8.86 -18.23 5.74
N ILE A 77 -8.22 -17.96 4.62
CA ILE A 77 -6.77 -18.04 4.49
C ILE A 77 -6.18 -16.67 4.85
N ILE A 78 -5.12 -16.66 5.67
CA ILE A 78 -4.40 -15.45 6.05
C ILE A 78 -3.10 -15.40 5.24
N PHE A 79 -2.88 -14.31 4.53
CA PHE A 79 -1.64 -14.06 3.81
C PHE A 79 -0.78 -13.10 4.63
N GLY A 80 0.40 -13.56 5.04
CA GLY A 80 1.45 -12.71 5.60
C GLY A 80 2.40 -12.27 4.49
N ARG A 81 2.42 -10.97 4.21
CA ARG A 81 3.29 -10.38 3.20
C ARG A 81 4.38 -9.55 3.87
N HIS A 82 5.64 -9.85 3.55
CA HIS A 82 6.74 -8.97 3.88
C HIS A 82 6.63 -7.68 3.06
N ALA A 83 6.45 -6.53 3.72
CA ALA A 83 6.13 -5.27 3.05
C ALA A 83 7.35 -4.33 2.86
N HIS A 84 8.56 -4.89 2.92
CA HIS A 84 9.81 -4.12 2.93
C HIS A 84 10.73 -4.49 1.75
N PHE A 85 11.42 -3.48 1.18
CA PHE A 85 12.62 -3.55 0.32
C PHE A 85 12.57 -4.21 -1.07
N HIS A 86 11.52 -4.93 -1.47
CA HIS A 86 11.45 -5.50 -2.83
C HIS A 86 11.03 -4.46 -3.90
N GLN A 87 10.00 -4.76 -4.70
CA GLN A 87 9.43 -3.85 -5.70
C GLN A 87 8.88 -2.53 -5.11
N TYR A 88 8.93 -2.35 -3.80
CA TYR A 88 8.59 -1.09 -3.10
C TYR A 88 9.76 -0.12 -2.95
N LYS A 89 10.98 -0.53 -3.33
CA LYS A 89 12.14 0.35 -3.45
C LYS A 89 12.99 0.03 -4.69
N PRO A 90 12.38 -0.06 -5.89
CA PRO A 90 13.10 -0.43 -7.10
C PRO A 90 13.86 0.78 -7.66
N SER A 91 14.93 0.50 -8.39
CA SER A 91 15.57 1.47 -9.29
C SER A 91 15.36 0.99 -10.71
N TYR A 92 14.65 1.79 -11.51
CA TYR A 92 14.40 1.50 -12.92
C TYR A 92 15.12 2.52 -13.79
N PHE A 93 15.59 2.07 -14.94
CA PHE A 93 16.10 2.93 -16.01
C PHE A 93 15.66 2.32 -17.35
N VAL A 94 15.54 3.16 -18.37
CA VAL A 94 15.21 2.72 -19.73
C VAL A 94 16.53 2.56 -20.48
N VAL A 95 16.75 1.39 -21.08
CA VAL A 95 17.87 1.17 -22.00
C VAL A 95 17.44 1.68 -23.39
N PRO A 96 18.22 2.53 -24.05
CA PRO A 96 17.92 3.04 -25.40
C PRO A 96 18.00 1.96 -26.47
#